data_AF-A0A7Y8K3L1-F1
#
_entry.id   AF-A0A7Y8K3L1-F1
#
_cell.length_a   1.000
_cell.length_b   1.000
_cell.length_c   1.000
_cell.angle_alpha   90.00
_cell.angle_beta   90.00
_cell.angle_gamma   90.00
#
_symmetry.space_group_name_H-M   'P 1'
#
loop_
_entity.id
_entity.type
_entity.pdbx_description
1 polymer ?
#
loop_
_entity_poly.entity_id
_entity_poly.type
_entity_poly.pdbx_seq_one_letter_code
_entity_poly.pdbx_strand_id
1 'polypeptide(L)'
;MSEEKLLEETDSLFDAALFELAYEKQVVLLRSFMWSKPITTDDDEDESESSSAEYPTIPPVYNIDLTRFYIRGCTSDPYIQFLSFYHVAEHFFLIVSDGALYKKMSSIINDRKFKSNKPYLDKLIQSVGDHKAESKEEEMLKSVMIEFLDEDELIAEIARIERDAGQKIYTSKTSCFGYDLEKITLQKSHLFGPLSKRIKTIRNALVHSSDRHERKNRYVPGAEANQILKREIPLMKYMAERIIIRDSTARP
;
A
#
# COMPACT_ATOMS: atom_id res chain seq x y z
N MET A 1 0.27 -34.07 8.88
CA MET A 1 0.82 -32.80 8.36
C MET A 1 2.30 -32.79 8.69
N SER A 2 3.17 -32.36 7.76
CA SER A 2 4.61 -32.21 8.03
C SER A 2 4.84 -31.09 9.06
N GLU A 3 5.85 -31.22 9.92
CA GLU A 3 6.22 -30.20 10.93
C GLU A 3 6.47 -28.82 10.30
N GLU A 4 7.08 -28.80 9.12
CA GLU A 4 7.37 -27.59 8.34
C GLU A 4 6.08 -26.84 7.95
N LYS A 5 5.03 -27.57 7.59
CA LYS A 5 3.73 -27.00 7.24
C LYS A 5 3.01 -26.38 8.45
N LEU A 6 3.20 -26.97 9.63
CA LEU A 6 2.66 -26.42 10.88
C LEU A 6 3.36 -25.13 11.28
N LEU A 7 4.68 -25.04 11.08
CA LEU A 7 5.45 -23.83 11.33
C LEU A 7 5.03 -22.68 10.40
N GLU A 8 4.91 -22.94 9.11
CA GLU A 8 4.43 -21.93 8.14
C GLU A 8 3.02 -21.41 8.48
N GLU A 9 2.12 -22.30 8.89
CA GLU A 9 0.75 -21.93 9.26
C GLU A 9 0.72 -21.10 10.56
N THR A 10 1.59 -21.43 11.52
CA THR A 10 1.73 -20.68 12.78
C THR A 10 2.32 -19.30 12.52
N ASP A 11 3.34 -19.20 11.67
CA ASP A 11 3.96 -17.93 11.29
C ASP A 11 2.98 -17.02 10.56
N SER A 12 2.16 -17.57 9.67
CA SER A 12 1.09 -16.84 8.97
C SER A 12 0.06 -16.26 9.94
N LEU A 13 -0.40 -17.07 10.90
CA LEU A 13 -1.32 -16.65 11.95
C LEU A 13 -0.74 -15.53 12.83
N PHE A 14 0.53 -15.65 13.18
CA PHE A 14 1.22 -14.65 14.00
C PHE A 14 1.33 -13.32 13.27
N ASP A 15 1.80 -13.32 12.01
CA ASP A 15 1.93 -12.11 11.19
C ASP A 15 0.56 -11.44 10.94
N ALA A 16 -0.51 -12.23 10.79
CA ALA A 16 -1.89 -11.72 10.71
C ALA A 16 -2.34 -11.04 12.02
N ALA A 17 -2.12 -11.67 13.16
CA ALA A 17 -2.45 -11.10 14.46
C ALA A 17 -1.66 -9.81 14.74
N LEU A 18 -0.38 -9.76 14.35
CA LEU A 18 0.43 -8.54 14.45
C LEU A 18 -0.16 -7.40 13.61
N PHE A 19 -0.64 -7.69 12.40
CA PHE A 19 -1.32 -6.69 11.56
C PHE A 19 -2.60 -6.18 12.22
N GLU A 20 -3.47 -7.05 12.72
CA GLU A 20 -4.72 -6.65 13.38
C GLU A 20 -4.47 -5.82 14.64
N LEU A 21 -3.50 -6.20 15.48
CA LEU A 21 -3.13 -5.40 16.64
C LEU A 21 -2.63 -4.00 16.24
N ALA A 22 -1.80 -3.93 15.20
CA ALA A 22 -1.28 -2.67 14.69
C ALA A 22 -2.38 -1.80 14.05
N TYR A 23 -3.34 -2.42 13.36
CA TYR A 23 -4.44 -1.76 12.67
C TYR A 23 -5.55 -1.32 13.64
N GLU A 24 -6.13 -2.24 14.41
CA GLU A 24 -7.28 -1.96 15.27
C GLU A 24 -6.90 -1.31 16.58
N LYS A 25 -5.85 -1.84 17.24
CA LYS A 25 -5.47 -1.41 18.59
C LYS A 25 -4.38 -0.33 18.58
N GLN A 26 -3.83 -0.02 17.41
CA GLN A 26 -2.69 0.89 17.25
C GLN A 26 -1.47 0.44 18.09
N VAL A 27 -1.36 -0.87 18.37
CA VAL A 27 -0.24 -1.47 19.11
C VAL A 27 0.62 -2.25 18.13
N VAL A 28 1.87 -1.82 17.97
CA VAL A 28 2.81 -2.44 17.03
C VAL A 28 3.76 -3.34 17.81
N LEU A 29 3.69 -4.65 17.55
CA LEU A 29 4.59 -5.65 18.11
C LEU A 29 5.53 -6.16 17.02
N LEU A 30 6.77 -6.47 17.42
CA LEU A 30 7.77 -7.06 16.53
C LEU A 30 8.09 -8.47 17.01
N ARG A 31 8.21 -9.40 16.06
CA ARG A 31 8.75 -10.72 16.36
C ARG A 31 10.23 -10.58 16.71
N SER A 32 10.59 -10.91 17.95
CA SER A 32 12.00 -11.08 18.30
C SER A 32 12.51 -12.37 17.66
N PHE A 33 13.43 -12.26 16.70
CA PHE A 33 14.16 -13.41 16.16
C PHE A 33 15.25 -13.91 17.11
N MET A 34 15.49 -13.23 18.23
CA MET A 34 16.41 -13.67 19.26
C MET A 34 15.65 -14.43 20.34
N TRP A 35 15.59 -15.75 20.22
CA TRP A 35 15.52 -16.62 21.39
C TRP A 35 16.93 -16.78 21.96
N SER A 36 17.52 -15.69 22.45
CA SER A 36 18.70 -15.81 23.30
C SER A 36 18.25 -16.19 24.70
N LYS A 37 18.14 -17.52 24.87
CA LYS A 37 17.92 -18.33 26.09
C LYS A 37 16.46 -18.66 26.40
N PRO A 38 16.18 -19.90 26.85
CA PRO A 38 14.90 -20.21 27.46
C PRO A 38 14.74 -19.31 28.68
N ILE A 39 13.65 -18.55 28.70
CA ILE A 39 13.17 -17.94 29.94
C ILE A 39 12.80 -19.14 30.81
N THR A 40 13.59 -19.39 31.86
CA THR A 40 13.16 -20.22 32.97
C THR A 40 11.95 -19.52 33.55
N THR A 41 10.77 -20.12 33.39
CA THR A 41 9.56 -19.73 34.09
C THR A 41 9.80 -19.95 35.58
N ASP A 42 10.00 -18.87 36.32
CA ASP A 42 9.58 -18.84 37.72
C ASP A 42 8.07 -18.66 37.69
N ASP A 43 7.36 -19.61 38.30
CA ASP A 43 5.91 -19.60 38.48
C ASP A 43 5.55 -18.44 39.42
N ASP A 44 5.11 -17.33 38.85
CA ASP A 44 4.33 -16.33 39.56
C ASP A 44 2.85 -16.49 39.14
N GLU A 45 2.07 -17.11 40.03
CA GLU A 45 0.61 -17.14 39.98
C GLU A 45 0.07 -15.72 40.24
N ASP A 46 0.00 -14.90 39.19
CA ASP A 46 -0.77 -13.65 39.24
C ASP A 46 -2.23 -13.93 38.85
N GLU A 47 -3.10 -13.96 39.86
CA GLU A 47 -4.55 -13.80 39.69
C GLU A 47 -4.83 -12.42 39.08
N SER A 48 -5.10 -12.38 37.78
CA SER A 48 -5.65 -11.19 37.12
C SER A 48 -7.12 -11.39 36.78
N GLU A 49 -7.91 -10.42 37.25
CA GLU A 49 -9.35 -10.33 37.04
C GLU A 49 -9.73 -10.53 35.57
N SER A 50 -10.72 -11.39 35.35
CA SER A 50 -11.39 -11.58 34.07
C SER A 50 -12.10 -10.29 33.65
N SER A 51 -11.35 -9.39 33.01
CA SER A 51 -11.97 -8.53 32.01
C SER A 51 -12.42 -9.46 30.89
N SER A 52 -13.67 -9.34 30.47
CA SER A 52 -14.22 -10.02 29.30
C SER A 52 -13.50 -9.49 28.06
N ALA A 53 -12.25 -9.92 27.85
CA ALA A 53 -11.55 -9.74 26.61
C ALA A 53 -12.31 -10.60 25.59
N GLU A 54 -13.08 -9.94 24.71
CA GLU A 54 -13.46 -10.56 23.45
C GLU A 54 -12.14 -11.02 22.80
N TYR A 55 -11.91 -12.33 22.82
CA TYR A 55 -10.78 -12.91 22.11
C TYR A 55 -10.91 -12.49 20.65
N PRO A 56 -9.81 -12.07 20.00
CA PRO A 56 -9.82 -11.77 18.57
C PRO A 56 -10.46 -12.95 17.85
N THR A 57 -11.50 -12.68 17.07
CA THR A 57 -12.04 -13.65 16.11
C THR A 57 -10.89 -14.16 15.24
N ILE A 58 -11.01 -15.40 14.72
CA ILE A 58 -9.98 -15.95 13.85
C ILE A 58 -9.68 -14.94 12.74
N PRO A 59 -8.45 -14.40 12.66
CA PRO A 59 -8.13 -13.32 11.75
C PRO A 59 -8.34 -13.79 10.29
N PRO A 60 -8.73 -12.90 9.37
CA PRO A 60 -8.73 -13.18 7.94
C PRO A 60 -7.36 -13.68 7.50
N VAL A 61 -7.33 -14.44 6.41
CA VAL A 61 -6.06 -14.85 5.82
C VAL A 61 -5.52 -13.68 5.00
N TYR A 62 -4.48 -13.04 5.54
CA TYR A 62 -3.75 -11.97 4.88
C TYR A 62 -2.54 -12.49 4.11
N ASN A 63 -2.13 -11.75 3.08
CA ASN A 63 -0.86 -11.96 2.43
C ASN A 63 0.29 -11.53 3.36
N ILE A 64 1.10 -12.50 3.75
CA ILE A 64 2.19 -12.38 4.73
C ILE A 64 3.23 -11.33 4.30
N ASP A 65 3.55 -11.24 3.00
CA ASP A 65 4.54 -10.29 2.53
C ASP A 65 4.03 -8.84 2.70
N LEU A 66 2.73 -8.62 2.48
CA LEU A 66 2.12 -7.31 2.66
C LEU A 66 2.06 -6.90 4.13
N THR A 67 1.70 -7.83 5.03
CA THR A 67 1.68 -7.54 6.47
C THR A 67 3.08 -7.22 7.00
N ARG A 68 4.11 -7.92 6.51
CA ARG A 68 5.52 -7.62 6.85
C ARG A 68 5.96 -6.24 6.38
N PHE A 69 5.62 -5.84 5.16
CA PHE A 69 5.87 -4.47 4.69
C PHE A 69 5.16 -3.45 5.56
N TYR A 70 3.90 -3.70 5.93
CA TYR A 70 3.13 -2.81 6.79
C TYR A 70 3.72 -2.66 8.20
N ILE A 71 4.04 -3.77 8.87
CA ILE A 71 4.65 -3.77 10.21
C ILE A 71 5.98 -3.03 10.18
N ARG A 72 6.82 -3.31 9.17
CA ARG A 72 8.08 -2.58 8.96
C ARG A 72 7.85 -1.08 8.82
N GLY A 73 6.82 -0.67 8.07
CA GLY A 73 6.46 0.73 7.93
C GLY A 73 6.05 1.38 9.25
N CYS A 74 5.40 0.64 10.15
CA CYS A 74 4.96 1.17 11.44
C CYS A 74 6.11 1.44 12.42
N THR A 75 7.21 0.68 12.37
CA THR A 75 8.32 0.77 13.33
C THR A 75 9.55 1.54 12.86
N SER A 76 9.55 2.00 11.61
CA SER A 76 10.75 2.55 10.97
C SER A 76 10.77 4.08 10.90
N ASP A 77 11.89 4.66 10.47
CA ASP A 77 12.01 6.09 10.19
C ASP A 77 11.20 6.51 8.96
N PRO A 78 10.81 7.81 8.82
CA PRO A 78 9.86 8.27 7.80
C PRO A 78 10.17 7.87 6.35
N TYR A 79 11.45 7.74 5.99
CA TYR A 79 11.85 7.29 4.66
C TYR A 79 11.46 5.83 4.44
N ILE A 80 11.78 4.96 5.41
CA ILE A 80 11.41 3.55 5.35
C ILE A 80 9.89 3.39 5.52
N GLN A 81 9.21 4.22 6.32
CA GLN A 81 7.73 4.16 6.45
C GLN A 81 7.06 4.36 5.09
N PHE A 82 7.41 5.45 4.40
CA PHE A 82 6.82 5.77 3.11
C PHE A 82 7.06 4.66 2.09
N LEU A 83 8.30 4.18 1.95
CA LEU A 83 8.64 3.13 0.99
C LEU A 83 8.00 1.78 1.35
N SER A 84 7.93 1.43 2.64
CA SER A 84 7.33 0.16 3.05
C SER A 84 5.83 0.13 2.75
N PHE A 85 5.10 1.22 3.01
CA PHE A 85 3.70 1.32 2.62
C PHE A 85 3.52 1.39 1.09
N TYR A 86 4.43 2.05 0.37
CA TYR A 86 4.43 2.07 -1.09
C TYR A 86 4.59 0.66 -1.71
N HIS A 87 5.47 -0.18 -1.14
CA HIS A 87 5.69 -1.54 -1.63
C HIS A 87 4.43 -2.43 -1.53
N VAL A 88 3.53 -2.15 -0.59
CA VAL A 88 2.21 -2.82 -0.53
C VAL A 88 1.42 -2.55 -1.81
N ALA A 89 1.41 -1.32 -2.33
CA ALA A 89 0.76 -1.00 -3.60
C ALA A 89 1.54 -1.55 -4.80
N GLU A 90 2.87 -1.48 -4.77
CA GLU A 90 3.75 -1.95 -5.85
C GLU A 90 3.59 -3.46 -6.11
N HIS A 91 3.32 -4.26 -5.08
CA HIS A 91 3.04 -5.69 -5.19
C HIS A 91 1.95 -6.00 -6.24
N PHE A 92 0.95 -5.12 -6.37
CA PHE A 92 -0.19 -5.31 -7.26
C PHE A 92 -0.04 -4.66 -8.63
N PHE A 93 1.05 -3.94 -8.92
CA PHE A 93 1.19 -3.19 -10.17
C PHE A 93 1.03 -4.07 -11.41
N LEU A 94 1.72 -5.20 -11.46
CA LEU A 94 1.64 -6.10 -12.61
C LEU A 94 0.29 -6.84 -12.66
N ILE A 95 -0.17 -7.36 -11.52
CA ILE A 95 -1.40 -8.16 -11.44
C ILE A 95 -2.63 -7.34 -11.86
N VAL A 96 -2.76 -6.12 -11.34
CA VAL A 96 -3.90 -5.24 -11.65
C VAL A 96 -3.81 -4.70 -13.08
N SER A 97 -2.61 -4.30 -13.51
CA SER A 97 -2.37 -3.83 -14.87
C SER A 97 -2.72 -4.92 -15.90
N ASP A 98 -2.17 -6.12 -15.76
CA ASP A 98 -2.44 -7.23 -16.67
C ASP A 98 -3.90 -7.69 -16.59
N GLY A 99 -4.53 -7.63 -15.41
CA GLY A 99 -5.95 -7.86 -15.24
C GLY A 99 -6.82 -6.93 -16.10
N ALA A 100 -6.46 -5.65 -16.21
CA ALA A 100 -7.16 -4.71 -17.09
C ALA A 100 -7.00 -5.07 -18.58
N LEU A 101 -5.80 -5.50 -18.99
CA LEU A 101 -5.56 -6.00 -20.35
C LEU A 101 -6.40 -7.25 -20.63
N TYR A 102 -6.43 -8.22 -19.71
CA TYR A 102 -7.23 -9.43 -19.87
C TYR A 102 -8.72 -9.14 -19.95
N LYS A 103 -9.26 -8.20 -19.16
CA LYS A 103 -10.65 -7.74 -19.25
C LYS A 103 -10.94 -7.14 -20.64
N LYS A 104 -10.05 -6.28 -21.15
CA LYS A 104 -10.16 -5.65 -22.49
C LYS A 104 -10.12 -6.70 -23.61
N MET A 105 -9.16 -7.63 -23.57
CA MET A 105 -9.05 -8.72 -24.55
C MET A 105 -10.26 -9.65 -24.50
N SER A 106 -10.70 -10.04 -23.30
CA SER A 106 -11.88 -10.88 -23.11
C SER A 106 -13.13 -10.21 -23.67
N SER A 107 -13.30 -8.89 -23.49
CA SER A 107 -14.41 -8.15 -24.09
C SER A 107 -14.38 -8.17 -25.62
N ILE A 108 -13.20 -8.13 -26.24
CA ILE A 108 -13.06 -8.20 -27.71
C ILE A 108 -13.41 -9.60 -28.21
N ILE A 109 -12.93 -10.64 -27.52
CA ILE A 109 -13.14 -12.05 -27.90
C ILE A 109 -14.62 -12.45 -27.71
N ASN A 110 -15.26 -11.97 -26.64
CA ASN A 110 -16.65 -12.29 -26.30
C ASN A 110 -17.69 -11.47 -27.10
N ASP A 111 -17.26 -10.52 -27.94
CA ASP A 111 -18.18 -9.80 -28.84
C ASP A 111 -18.77 -10.79 -29.86
N ARG A 112 -20.10 -10.82 -30.01
CA ARG A 112 -20.79 -11.65 -31.01
C ARG A 112 -20.34 -11.37 -32.45
N LYS A 113 -19.76 -10.19 -32.71
CA LYS A 113 -19.22 -9.80 -34.02
C LYS A 113 -17.78 -10.24 -34.24
N PHE A 114 -17.12 -10.77 -33.21
CA PHE A 114 -15.74 -11.23 -33.31
C PHE A 114 -15.62 -12.33 -34.37
N LYS A 115 -14.66 -12.14 -35.27
CA LYS A 115 -14.27 -13.11 -36.29
C LYS A 115 -12.76 -13.21 -36.24
N SER A 116 -12.20 -14.41 -36.38
CA SER A 116 -10.75 -14.66 -36.44
C SER A 116 -10.10 -14.17 -37.75
N ASN A 117 -10.47 -12.98 -38.22
CA ASN A 117 -9.91 -12.35 -39.39
C ASN A 117 -8.81 -11.35 -38.98
N LYS A 118 -8.00 -10.95 -39.97
CA LYS A 118 -6.88 -10.03 -39.78
C LYS A 118 -7.22 -8.75 -38.96
N PRO A 119 -8.30 -7.98 -39.24
CA PRO A 119 -8.54 -6.72 -38.51
C PRO A 119 -8.86 -6.89 -37.02
N TYR A 120 -9.46 -8.01 -36.59
CA TYR A 120 -9.71 -8.24 -35.16
C TYR A 120 -8.45 -8.76 -34.45
N LEU A 121 -7.60 -9.53 -35.14
CA LEU A 121 -6.28 -9.92 -34.63
C LEU A 121 -5.36 -8.69 -34.49
N ASP A 122 -5.37 -7.78 -35.47
CA ASP A 122 -4.61 -6.52 -35.40
C ASP A 122 -5.07 -5.67 -34.21
N LYS A 123 -6.36 -5.63 -33.89
CA LYS A 123 -6.89 -4.94 -32.69
C LYS A 123 -6.40 -5.56 -31.37
N LEU A 124 -6.29 -6.89 -31.31
CA LEU A 124 -5.74 -7.58 -30.14
C LEU A 124 -4.25 -7.28 -29.98
N ILE A 125 -3.48 -7.37 -31.07
CA ILE A 125 -2.05 -7.04 -31.08
C ILE A 125 -1.83 -5.59 -30.66
N GLN A 126 -2.62 -4.66 -31.20
CA GLN A 126 -2.58 -3.26 -30.81
C GLN A 126 -2.88 -3.07 -29.32
N SER A 127 -3.91 -3.76 -28.79
CA SER A 127 -4.26 -3.67 -27.37
C SER A 127 -3.12 -4.13 -26.45
N VAL A 128 -2.37 -5.17 -26.85
CA VAL A 128 -1.17 -5.63 -26.12
C VAL A 128 -0.01 -4.63 -26.25
N GLY A 129 0.19 -4.07 -27.45
CA GLY A 129 1.20 -3.05 -27.70
C GLY A 129 0.98 -1.77 -26.89
N ASP A 130 -0.25 -1.28 -26.88
CA ASP A 130 -0.69 -0.10 -26.11
C ASP A 130 -0.48 -0.34 -24.60
N HIS A 131 -0.89 -1.50 -24.09
CA HIS A 131 -0.72 -1.87 -22.67
C HIS A 131 0.74 -1.79 -22.22
N LYS A 132 1.64 -2.33 -23.05
CA LYS A 132 3.09 -2.29 -22.77
C LYS A 132 3.65 -0.87 -22.79
N ALA A 133 3.12 0.02 -23.63
CA ALA A 133 3.51 1.43 -23.68
C ALA A 133 2.89 2.25 -22.53
N GLU A 134 1.71 1.86 -22.04
CA GLU A 134 0.95 2.49 -20.96
C GLU A 134 1.30 1.96 -19.57
N SER A 135 2.15 0.92 -19.46
CA SER A 135 2.67 0.36 -18.20
C SER A 135 3.63 1.30 -17.44
N LYS A 136 3.40 2.61 -17.55
CA LYS A 136 4.04 3.62 -16.72
C LYS A 136 3.60 3.40 -15.29
N GLU A 137 4.56 3.43 -14.38
CA GLU A 137 4.35 3.28 -12.94
C GLU A 137 3.18 4.12 -12.39
N GLU A 138 2.99 5.33 -12.92
CA GLU A 138 1.90 6.24 -12.55
C GLU A 138 0.50 5.69 -12.87
N GLU A 139 0.33 5.06 -14.03
CA GLU A 139 -0.93 4.44 -14.45
C GLU A 139 -1.16 3.11 -13.74
N MET A 140 -0.09 2.36 -13.44
CA MET A 140 -0.18 1.15 -12.62
C MET A 140 -0.62 1.49 -11.19
N LEU A 141 -0.01 2.50 -10.57
CA LEU A 141 -0.42 2.98 -9.26
C LEU A 141 -1.87 3.46 -9.25
N LYS A 142 -2.27 4.25 -10.25
CA LYS A 142 -3.66 4.69 -10.41
C LYS A 142 -4.62 3.51 -10.55
N SER A 143 -4.24 2.48 -11.30
CA SER A 143 -5.08 1.28 -11.49
C SER A 143 -5.25 0.51 -10.17
N VAL A 144 -4.18 0.38 -9.38
CA VAL A 144 -4.26 -0.20 -8.02
C VAL A 144 -5.17 0.62 -7.11
N MET A 145 -5.08 1.94 -7.16
CA MET A 145 -5.96 2.82 -6.38
C MET A 145 -7.43 2.64 -6.77
N ILE A 146 -7.74 2.52 -8.06
CA ILE A 146 -9.10 2.28 -8.54
C ILE A 146 -9.64 0.92 -8.10
N GLU A 147 -8.80 -0.12 -8.11
CA GLU A 147 -9.22 -1.48 -7.72
C GLU A 147 -9.46 -1.58 -6.20
N PHE A 148 -8.57 -0.99 -5.39
CA PHE A 148 -8.54 -1.23 -3.94
C PHE A 148 -9.03 -0.08 -3.06
N LEU A 149 -9.31 1.11 -3.59
CA LEU A 149 -9.78 2.24 -2.78
C LEU A 149 -11.18 2.67 -3.20
N ASP A 150 -11.97 3.11 -2.22
CA ASP A 150 -13.20 3.86 -2.48
C ASP A 150 -12.85 5.35 -2.55
N GLU A 151 -13.29 6.01 -3.62
CA GLU A 151 -12.94 7.41 -3.86
C GLU A 151 -13.59 8.34 -2.82
N ASP A 152 -14.82 8.07 -2.39
CA ASP A 152 -15.54 8.90 -1.43
C ASP A 152 -14.91 8.75 -0.03
N GLU A 153 -14.54 7.53 0.37
CA GLU A 153 -13.79 7.28 1.61
C GLU A 153 -12.42 7.95 1.60
N LEU A 154 -11.70 7.90 0.46
CA LEU A 154 -10.39 8.54 0.33
C LEU A 154 -10.47 10.07 0.40
N ILE A 155 -11.52 10.67 -0.18
CA ILE A 155 -11.78 12.10 -0.04
C ILE A 155 -12.00 12.48 1.43
N ALA A 156 -12.83 11.71 2.13
CA ALA A 156 -13.10 11.92 3.56
C ALA A 156 -11.83 11.77 4.41
N GLU A 157 -10.99 10.79 4.08
CA GLU A 157 -9.70 10.55 4.72
C GLU A 157 -8.75 11.73 4.54
N ILE A 158 -8.57 12.21 3.30
CA ILE A 158 -7.70 13.37 3.01
C ILE A 158 -8.18 14.60 3.80
N ALA A 159 -9.48 14.85 3.83
CA ALA A 159 -10.06 15.95 4.60
C ALA A 159 -9.82 15.80 6.12
N ARG A 160 -9.88 14.57 6.65
CA ARG A 160 -9.54 14.28 8.05
C ARG A 160 -8.08 14.57 8.34
N ILE A 161 -7.15 14.05 7.52
CA ILE A 161 -5.71 14.24 7.71
C ILE A 161 -5.36 15.74 7.73
N GLU A 162 -5.89 16.54 6.79
CA GLU A 162 -5.64 17.99 6.76
C GLU A 162 -6.22 18.73 7.96
N ARG A 163 -7.41 18.32 8.42
CA ARG A 163 -8.06 18.87 9.62
C ARG A 163 -7.23 18.59 10.87
N ASP A 164 -6.79 17.35 11.06
CA ASP A 164 -6.03 16.93 12.24
C ASP A 164 -4.62 17.57 12.24
N ALA A 165 -4.04 17.80 11.07
CA ALA A 165 -2.78 18.52 10.91
C ALA A 165 -2.91 20.05 11.04
N GLY A 166 -4.13 20.61 10.97
CA GLY A 166 -4.38 22.06 10.98
C GLY A 166 -3.81 22.80 9.76
N GLN A 167 -3.46 22.09 8.69
CA GLN A 167 -2.83 22.66 7.49
C GLN A 167 -3.30 21.92 6.23
N LYS A 168 -3.36 22.65 5.10
CA LYS A 168 -3.62 22.05 3.80
C LYS A 168 -2.33 21.42 3.28
N ILE A 169 -2.30 20.09 3.19
CA ILE A 169 -1.12 19.31 2.78
C ILE A 169 -1.26 18.92 1.31
N TYR A 170 -2.46 18.52 0.91
CA TYR A 170 -2.83 17.95 -0.38
C TYR A 170 -3.65 18.93 -1.21
N THR A 171 -4.53 19.72 -0.58
CA THR A 171 -5.46 20.63 -1.26
C THR A 171 -4.86 22.00 -1.59
N SER A 172 -3.61 22.24 -1.21
CA SER A 172 -2.80 23.38 -1.66
C SER A 172 -1.59 22.92 -2.48
N LYS A 173 -1.03 23.84 -3.27
CA LYS A 173 0.27 23.60 -3.91
C LYS A 173 1.34 23.54 -2.82
N THR A 174 2.18 22.53 -2.89
CA THR A 174 3.24 22.28 -1.90
C THR A 174 4.50 21.87 -2.65
N SER A 175 5.68 22.11 -2.09
CA SER A 175 6.93 21.57 -2.63
C SER A 175 7.41 20.41 -1.78
N CYS A 176 7.91 19.36 -2.42
CA CYS A 176 8.51 18.21 -1.75
C CYS A 176 9.84 17.90 -2.43
N PHE A 177 10.95 18.05 -1.70
CA PHE A 177 12.30 17.78 -2.20
C PHE A 177 12.59 18.40 -3.57
N GLY A 178 12.28 19.69 -3.74
CA GLY A 178 12.53 20.42 -4.99
C GLY A 178 11.49 20.20 -6.09
N TYR A 179 10.57 19.27 -5.91
CA TYR A 179 9.47 19.04 -6.85
C TYR A 179 8.23 19.81 -6.41
N ASP A 180 7.60 20.49 -7.36
CA ASP A 180 6.29 21.09 -7.16
C ASP A 180 5.21 20.01 -7.21
N LEU A 181 4.48 19.88 -6.10
CA LEU A 181 3.31 19.05 -5.99
C LEU A 181 2.07 19.90 -6.27
N GLU A 182 1.40 19.56 -7.35
CA GLU A 182 0.14 20.22 -7.72
C GLU A 182 -0.93 19.99 -6.66
N LYS A 183 -1.84 20.96 -6.56
CA LYS A 183 -2.99 20.84 -5.67
C LYS A 183 -3.89 19.69 -6.12
N ILE A 184 -4.43 18.95 -5.16
CA ILE A 184 -5.41 17.90 -5.40
C ILE A 184 -6.80 18.49 -5.20
N THR A 185 -7.67 18.33 -6.19
CA THR A 185 -9.09 18.68 -6.09
C THR A 185 -9.84 17.49 -5.51
N LEU A 186 -10.53 17.70 -4.39
CA LEU A 186 -11.37 16.68 -3.76
C LEU A 186 -12.72 16.56 -4.50
N GLN A 187 -12.67 16.04 -5.72
CA GLN A 187 -13.84 15.78 -6.56
C GLN A 187 -13.79 14.36 -7.08
N LYS A 188 -14.95 13.71 -7.07
CA LYS A 188 -15.14 12.36 -7.60
C LYS A 188 -14.73 12.30 -9.08
N SER A 189 -14.20 11.16 -9.50
CA SER A 189 -13.61 10.86 -10.81
C SER A 189 -12.34 11.64 -11.17
N HIS A 190 -11.85 12.52 -10.29
CA HIS A 190 -10.68 13.36 -10.55
C HIS A 190 -9.58 13.23 -9.50
N LEU A 191 -9.74 12.35 -8.51
CA LEU A 191 -8.79 12.23 -7.40
C LEU A 191 -7.55 11.40 -7.75
N PHE A 192 -7.75 10.22 -8.35
CA PHE A 192 -6.68 9.22 -8.45
C PHE A 192 -5.51 9.63 -9.35
N GLY A 193 -5.76 10.37 -10.43
CA GLY A 193 -4.68 10.82 -11.34
C GLY A 193 -3.70 11.79 -10.67
N PRO A 194 -4.16 12.93 -10.13
CA PRO A 194 -3.30 13.85 -9.38
C PRO A 194 -2.59 13.18 -8.20
N LEU A 195 -3.27 12.28 -7.50
CA LEU A 195 -2.72 11.61 -6.33
C LEU A 195 -1.65 10.56 -6.69
N SER A 196 -1.86 9.75 -7.73
CA SER A 196 -0.85 8.79 -8.20
C SER A 196 0.41 9.52 -8.67
N LYS A 197 0.26 10.64 -9.37
CA LYS A 197 1.38 11.50 -9.77
C LYS A 197 2.15 12.02 -8.56
N ARG A 198 1.45 12.53 -7.54
CA ARG A 198 2.07 13.02 -6.30
C ARG A 198 2.90 11.93 -5.61
N ILE A 199 2.33 10.74 -5.41
CA ILE A 199 2.99 9.62 -4.74
C ILE A 199 4.24 9.20 -5.52
N LYS A 200 4.14 9.04 -6.84
CA LYS A 200 5.27 8.71 -7.71
C LYS A 200 6.37 9.77 -7.65
N THR A 201 6.01 11.06 -7.68
CA THR A 201 7.00 12.14 -7.56
C THR A 201 7.76 12.05 -6.24
N ILE A 202 7.06 11.82 -5.11
CA ILE A 202 7.70 11.64 -3.80
C ILE A 202 8.61 10.40 -3.80
N ARG A 203 8.11 9.25 -4.27
CA ARG A 203 8.88 8.00 -4.37
C ARG A 203 10.15 8.20 -5.20
N ASN A 204 10.04 8.85 -6.35
CA ASN A 204 11.19 9.13 -7.21
C ASN A 204 12.19 10.07 -6.53
N ALA A 205 11.72 11.09 -5.81
CA ALA A 205 12.59 11.99 -5.05
C ALA A 205 13.38 11.28 -3.95
N LEU A 206 12.79 10.22 -3.36
CA LEU A 206 13.42 9.40 -2.32
C LEU A 206 14.44 8.42 -2.90
N VAL A 207 14.11 7.76 -4.01
CA VAL A 207 14.92 6.66 -4.59
C VAL A 207 15.98 7.18 -5.56
N HIS A 208 15.63 8.12 -6.42
CA HIS A 208 16.51 8.65 -7.44
C HIS A 208 17.21 9.91 -6.93
N SER A 209 18.34 9.68 -6.28
CA SER A 209 19.21 10.75 -5.74
C SER A 209 19.88 11.62 -6.82
N SER A 210 19.69 11.32 -8.10
CA SER A 210 20.43 11.91 -9.21
C SER A 210 19.58 11.95 -10.49
N ASP A 211 18.90 13.06 -10.77
CA ASP A 211 18.66 13.42 -12.16
C ASP A 211 19.67 14.50 -12.57
N ARG A 212 20.30 14.29 -13.72
CA ARG A 212 21.58 14.87 -14.16
C ARG A 212 21.50 16.38 -14.47
N HIS A 213 20.32 16.99 -14.35
CA HIS A 213 20.04 18.32 -14.88
C HIS A 213 19.49 19.34 -13.85
N GLU A 214 19.05 18.93 -12.66
CA GLU A 214 18.52 19.87 -11.66
C GLU A 214 19.13 19.64 -10.27
N ARG A 215 20.17 20.43 -9.95
CA ARG A 215 20.86 20.44 -8.65
C ARG A 215 20.03 21.05 -7.51
N LYS A 216 18.74 21.27 -7.70
CA LYS A 216 17.89 21.98 -6.72
C LYS A 216 17.13 20.96 -5.88
N ASN A 217 17.55 20.84 -4.62
CA ASN A 217 16.89 20.13 -3.52
C ASN A 217 16.76 18.62 -3.67
N ARG A 218 17.85 17.90 -3.38
CA ARG A 218 17.86 16.44 -3.21
C ARG A 218 17.17 16.05 -1.90
N TYR A 219 16.55 14.86 -1.84
CA TYR A 219 16.30 14.22 -0.55
C TYR A 219 17.64 13.99 0.16
N VAL A 220 17.80 14.63 1.32
CA VAL A 220 18.94 14.41 2.21
C VAL A 220 18.35 14.00 3.56
N PRO A 221 18.68 12.79 4.08
CA PRO A 221 18.21 12.37 5.39
C PRO A 221 18.52 13.43 6.45
N GLY A 222 17.49 13.85 7.18
CA GLY A 222 17.59 14.93 8.15
C GLY A 222 16.23 15.29 8.76
N ALA A 223 16.25 16.14 9.79
CA ALA A 223 15.03 16.51 10.52
C ALA A 223 13.98 17.18 9.63
N GLU A 224 14.38 18.09 8.74
CA GLU A 224 13.50 18.78 7.80
C GLU A 224 12.87 17.81 6.80
N ALA A 225 13.69 16.93 6.20
CA ALA A 225 13.21 15.94 5.24
C ALA A 225 12.23 14.95 5.87
N ASN A 226 12.52 14.52 7.11
CA ASN A 226 11.62 13.70 7.90
C ASN A 226 10.30 14.41 8.21
N GLN A 227 10.32 15.73 8.47
CA GLN A 227 9.11 16.50 8.73
C GLN A 227 8.24 16.63 7.49
N ILE A 228 8.84 16.78 6.30
CA ILE A 228 8.13 16.79 5.03
C ILE A 228 7.47 15.42 4.79
N LEU A 229 8.21 14.32 4.93
CA LEU A 229 7.67 12.96 4.73
C LEU A 229 6.57 12.59 5.72
N LYS A 230 6.70 13.00 6.98
CA LYS A 230 5.68 12.76 8.03
C LYS A 230 4.30 13.29 7.65
N ARG A 231 4.22 14.30 6.77
CA ARG A 231 2.94 14.82 6.27
C ARG A 231 2.31 13.91 5.21
N GLU A 232 3.10 13.14 4.48
CA GLU A 232 2.64 12.26 3.39
C GLU A 232 2.34 10.83 3.88
N ILE A 233 3.01 10.40 4.96
CA ILE A 233 2.89 9.05 5.53
C ILE A 233 1.46 8.62 5.87
N PRO A 234 0.60 9.45 6.52
CA PRO A 234 -0.75 9.02 6.89
C PRO A 234 -1.57 8.53 5.70
N LEU A 235 -1.47 9.23 4.56
CA LEU A 235 -2.18 8.84 3.34
C LEU A 235 -1.65 7.53 2.77
N MET A 236 -0.33 7.37 2.72
CA MET A 236 0.29 6.13 2.22
C MET A 236 -0.02 4.94 3.13
N LYS A 237 -0.05 5.16 4.46
CA LYS A 237 -0.46 4.16 5.46
C LYS A 237 -1.91 3.74 5.24
N TYR A 238 -2.83 4.69 5.14
CA TYR A 238 -4.25 4.41 4.87
C TYR A 238 -4.45 3.60 3.58
N MET A 239 -3.74 3.96 2.51
CA MET A 239 -3.77 3.20 1.26
C MET A 239 -3.31 1.76 1.45
N ALA A 240 -2.19 1.54 2.15
CA ALA A 240 -1.68 0.20 2.43
C ALA A 240 -2.68 -0.63 3.27
N GLU A 241 -3.28 -0.04 4.31
CA GLU A 241 -4.32 -0.69 5.12
C GLU A 241 -5.50 -1.14 4.26
N ARG A 242 -6.04 -0.25 3.41
CA ARG A 242 -7.17 -0.56 2.53
C ARG A 242 -6.85 -1.66 1.53
N ILE A 243 -5.65 -1.65 0.95
CA ILE A 243 -5.20 -2.70 0.03
C ILE A 243 -5.14 -4.04 0.74
N ILE A 244 -4.48 -4.12 1.90
CA ILE A 244 -4.34 -5.37 2.68
C ILE A 244 -5.70 -5.92 3.09
N ILE A 245 -6.60 -5.05 3.56
CA ILE A 245 -7.94 -5.45 4.00
C ILE A 245 -8.76 -5.97 2.81
N ARG A 246 -8.73 -5.31 1.65
CA ARG A 246 -9.49 -5.75 0.47
C ARG A 246 -8.90 -6.97 -0.24
N ASP A 247 -7.60 -7.20 -0.13
CA ASP A 247 -6.94 -8.42 -0.62
C ASP A 247 -7.17 -9.63 0.30
N SER A 248 -7.54 -9.38 1.57
CA SER A 248 -7.73 -10.46 2.54
C SER A 248 -8.84 -11.42 2.14
N THR A 249 -8.64 -12.69 2.48
CA THR A 249 -9.63 -13.75 2.21
C THR A 249 -10.25 -14.24 3.51
N ALA A 250 -11.57 -14.48 3.48
CA ALA A 250 -12.25 -15.13 4.60
C ALA A 250 -11.74 -16.57 4.74
N ARG A 251 -11.40 -16.98 5.96
CA ARG A 251 -10.97 -18.34 6.24
C ARG A 251 -12.17 -19.30 6.09
N PRO A 252 -12.04 -20.41 5.33
CA PRO A 252 -13.12 -21.38 5.12
C PRO A 252 -13.48 -22.16 6.39
#